data_AF-A0A265QAU3-F1
#
_entry.id   AF-A0A265QAU3-F1
#
_cell.length_a   1.000
_cell.length_b   1.000
_cell.length_c   1.000
_cell.angle_alpha   90.00
_cell.angle_beta   90.00
_cell.angle_gamma   90.00
#
_symmetry.space_group_name_H-M   'P 1'
#
loop_
_entity.id
_entity.type
_entity.pdbx_description
1 polymer ?
#
loop_
_entity_poly.entity_id
_entity_poly.type
_entity_poly.pdbx_seq_one_letter_code
_entity_poly.pdbx_strand_id
1 'polypeptide(L)'
;MDIGRILIFFPAMIFFFYSFWKHRKDFYLLCGIACWLSVFYVGKHNLHQVLQDSTKAIINSISKFFLILVFTLYFIKSFKEVKEIKK
;
A
#
# COMPACT_ATOMS: atom_id res chain seq x y z
N MET A 1 -1.39 -19.98 -29.72
CA MET A 1 -1.09 -19.57 -28.34
C MET A 1 -0.48 -18.16 -28.37
N ASP A 2 -1.30 -17.15 -28.11
CA ASP A 2 -1.03 -15.84 -27.51
C ASP A 2 0.33 -15.10 -27.65
N ILE A 3 1.07 -15.22 -28.76
CA ILE A 3 2.27 -14.39 -29.00
C ILE A 3 1.93 -12.89 -29.01
N GLY A 4 0.76 -12.52 -29.54
CA GLY A 4 0.27 -11.14 -29.51
C GLY A 4 -0.02 -10.60 -28.10
N ARG A 5 -0.50 -11.44 -27.18
CA ARG A 5 -0.66 -11.03 -25.77
C ARG A 5 0.68 -10.85 -25.09
N ILE A 6 1.64 -11.74 -25.35
CA ILE A 6 3.01 -11.64 -24.78
C ILE A 6 3.67 -10.32 -25.22
N LEU A 7 3.49 -9.91 -26.48
CA LEU A 7 4.09 -8.68 -27.02
C LEU A 7 3.51 -7.40 -26.42
N ILE A 8 2.27 -7.43 -25.93
CA ILE A 8 1.62 -6.31 -25.22
C ILE A 8 1.90 -6.38 -23.72
N PHE A 9 2.01 -7.60 -23.17
CA PHE A 9 2.33 -7.81 -21.76
C PHE A 9 3.75 -7.39 -21.43
N PHE A 10 4.72 -7.65 -22.29
CA PHE A 10 6.13 -7.37 -21.99
C PHE A 10 6.44 -5.88 -21.81
N PRO A 11 6.01 -4.96 -22.71
CA PRO A 11 6.19 -3.53 -22.53
C PRO A 11 5.40 -2.99 -21.33
N ALA A 12 4.18 -3.48 -21.13
CA ALA A 12 3.37 -3.13 -19.96
C ALA A 12 4.08 -3.56 -18.67
N MET A 13 4.61 -4.78 -18.62
CA MET A 13 5.32 -5.33 -17.48
C MET A 13 6.58 -4.53 -17.18
N ILE A 14 7.36 -4.15 -18.20
CA ILE A 14 8.53 -3.28 -18.05
C ILE A 14 8.13 -1.90 -17.54
N PHE A 15 7.06 -1.30 -18.06
CA PHE A 15 6.55 -0.01 -17.60
C PHE A 15 6.09 -0.06 -16.14
N PHE A 16 5.34 -1.10 -15.76
CA PHE A 16 4.93 -1.33 -14.38
C PHE A 16 6.14 -1.58 -13.48
N PHE A 17 7.14 -2.33 -13.93
CA PHE A 17 8.35 -2.60 -13.16
C PHE A 17 9.21 -1.35 -12.98
N TYR A 18 9.28 -0.49 -13.99
CA TYR A 18 9.98 0.80 -13.94
C TYR A 18 9.26 1.79 -13.03
N SER A 19 7.95 1.90 -13.16
CA SER A 19 7.11 2.73 -12.27
C SER A 19 7.18 2.24 -10.83
N PHE A 20 7.13 0.91 -10.64
CA PHE A 20 7.38 0.27 -9.35
C PHE A 20 8.77 0.64 -8.83
N TRP A 21 9.83 0.56 -9.66
CA TRP A 21 11.20 0.95 -9.29
C TRP A 21 11.27 2.38 -8.77
N LYS A 22 10.66 3.31 -9.51
CA LYS A 22 10.62 4.74 -9.18
C LYS A 22 9.86 5.02 -7.89
N HIS A 23 8.81 4.26 -7.60
CA HIS A 23 7.96 4.40 -6.42
C HIS A 23 8.18 3.33 -5.35
N ARG A 24 9.32 2.61 -5.39
CA ARG A 24 9.62 1.48 -4.50
C ARG A 24 9.36 1.79 -3.04
N LYS A 25 9.81 2.95 -2.57
CA LYS A 25 9.66 3.34 -1.17
C LYS A 25 8.19 3.44 -0.76
N ASP A 26 7.36 4.07 -1.59
CA ASP A 26 5.91 4.19 -1.37
C ASP A 26 5.25 2.80 -1.38
N PHE A 27 5.65 1.95 -2.33
CA PHE A 27 5.08 0.62 -2.50
C PHE A 27 5.46 -0.33 -1.35
N TYR A 28 6.72 -0.31 -0.90
CA TYR A 28 7.16 -1.06 0.27
C TYR A 28 6.47 -0.58 1.55
N LEU A 29 6.24 0.74 1.68
CA LEU A 29 5.52 1.30 2.82
C LEU A 29 4.07 0.81 2.85
N LEU A 30 3.37 0.87 1.70
CA LEU A 30 2.02 0.34 1.55
C LEU A 30 1.95 -1.17 1.81
N CYS A 31 2.91 -1.93 1.27
CA CYS A 31 2.96 -3.38 1.45
C CYS A 31 3.21 -3.75 2.93
N GLY A 32 4.10 -3.02 3.61
CA GLY A 32 4.34 -3.20 5.05
C GLY A 32 3.10 -2.91 5.89
N ILE A 33 2.37 -1.84 5.58
CA ILE A 33 1.12 -1.49 6.27
C ILE A 33 0.02 -2.52 5.95
N ALA A 34 -0.05 -3.01 4.71
CA ALA A 34 -1.00 -4.06 4.33
C ALA A 34 -0.70 -5.39 5.04
N CYS A 35 0.58 -5.79 5.14
CA CYS A 35 0.99 -6.96 5.93
C CYS A 35 0.64 -6.79 7.42
N TRP A 36 0.91 -5.63 8.00
CA TRP A 36 0.54 -5.31 9.39
C TRP A 36 -0.97 -5.46 9.59
N LEU A 37 -1.77 -4.76 8.79
CA LEU A 37 -3.23 -4.80 8.89
C LEU A 37 -3.80 -6.19 8.61
N SER A 38 -3.24 -6.94 7.66
CA SER A 38 -3.67 -8.30 7.33
C SER A 38 -3.49 -9.24 8.52
N VAL A 39 -2.34 -9.22 9.17
CA VAL A 39 -2.03 -10.07 10.31
C VAL A 39 -2.95 -9.80 11.51
N PHE A 40 -3.29 -8.53 11.74
CA PHE A 40 -4.11 -8.15 12.89
C PHE A 40 -5.62 -8.21 12.64
N TYR A 41 -6.09 -7.93 11.42
CA TYR A 41 -7.53 -7.75 11.15
C TYR A 41 -8.13 -8.76 10.16
N VAL A 42 -7.33 -9.44 9.34
CA VAL A 42 -7.85 -10.34 8.29
C VAL A 42 -7.77 -11.81 8.75
N GLY A 43 -8.87 -12.54 8.56
CA GLY A 43 -8.95 -13.99 8.83
C GLY A 43 -9.65 -14.35 10.15
N LYS A 44 -10.04 -15.63 10.25
CA LYS A 44 -10.84 -16.18 11.36
C LYS A 44 -10.08 -16.28 12.69
N HIS A 45 -8.75 -16.26 12.64
CA HIS A 45 -7.83 -16.29 13.79
C HIS A 45 -6.91 -15.08 13.78
N ASN A 46 -7.48 -13.90 13.54
CA ASN A 46 -6.70 -12.68 13.50
C ASN A 46 -6.11 -12.37 14.89
N LEU A 47 -4.87 -11.85 14.93
CA LEU A 47 -4.18 -11.63 16.21
C LEU A 47 -4.93 -10.65 17.11
N HIS A 48 -5.73 -9.75 16.53
CA HIS A 48 -6.58 -8.86 17.29
C HIS A 48 -7.63 -9.57 18.17
N GLN A 49 -8.12 -10.76 17.78
CA GLN A 49 -9.03 -11.55 18.64
C GLN A 49 -8.32 -12.31 19.75
N VAL A 50 -7.07 -12.73 19.51
CA VAL A 50 -6.30 -13.57 20.43
C VAL A 50 -5.59 -12.75 21.52
N LEU A 51 -5.24 -11.49 21.22
CA LEU A 51 -4.49 -10.63 22.12
C LEU A 51 -5.35 -10.05 23.27
N GLN A 52 -4.71 -9.67 24.38
CA GLN A 52 -5.36 -9.00 25.51
C GLN A 52 -5.83 -7.58 25.15
N ASP A 53 -6.83 -7.07 25.87
CA ASP A 53 -7.48 -5.78 25.55
C ASP A 53 -6.52 -4.58 25.59
N SER A 54 -5.51 -4.60 26.47
CA SER A 54 -4.46 -3.58 26.51
C SER A 54 -3.63 -3.56 25.22
N THR A 55 -3.29 -4.74 24.69
CA THR A 55 -2.54 -4.88 23.43
C THR A 55 -3.42 -4.52 22.22
N LYS A 56 -4.72 -4.84 22.24
CA LYS A 56 -5.66 -4.42 21.18
C LYS A 56 -5.74 -2.91 21.07
N ALA A 57 -5.80 -2.18 22.18
CA ALA A 57 -5.86 -0.71 22.18
C ALA A 57 -4.63 -0.10 21.51
N ILE A 58 -3.43 -0.64 21.82
CA ILE A 58 -2.17 -0.21 21.22
C ILE A 58 -2.14 -0.51 19.71
N ILE A 59 -2.50 -1.74 19.31
CA ILE A 59 -2.55 -2.14 17.88
C ILE A 59 -3.54 -1.28 17.10
N ASN A 60 -4.69 -0.97 17.68
CA ASN A 60 -5.70 -0.12 17.06
C ASN A 60 -5.18 1.32 16.89
N SER A 61 -4.48 1.86 17.89
CA SER A 61 -3.84 3.18 17.80
C SER A 61 -2.77 3.23 16.69
N ILE A 62 -1.88 2.23 16.64
CA ILE A 62 -0.85 2.11 15.61
C ILE A 62 -1.47 1.96 14.22
N SER A 63 -2.52 1.16 14.08
CA SER A 63 -3.20 0.94 12.80
C SER A 63 -3.87 2.20 12.29
N LYS A 64 -4.51 2.98 13.18
CA LYS A 64 -5.05 4.31 12.84
C LYS A 64 -3.96 5.28 12.43
N PHE A 65 -2.82 5.27 13.13
CA PHE A 65 -1.68 6.10 12.77
C PHE A 65 -1.16 5.78 11.37
N PHE A 66 -1.00 4.50 11.02
CA PHE A 66 -0.58 4.08 9.69
C PHE A 66 -1.58 4.50 8.60
N LEU A 67 -2.88 4.39 8.86
CA LEU A 67 -3.91 4.85 7.93
C LEU A 67 -3.82 6.37 7.68
N ILE A 68 -3.67 7.17 8.74
CA ILE A 68 -3.52 8.63 8.63
C ILE A 68 -2.24 8.98 7.87
N LEU A 69 -1.14 8.27 8.13
CA LEU A 69 0.13 8.49 7.48
C LEU A 69 0.05 8.21 5.97
N VAL A 70 -0.56 7.08 5.57
CA VAL A 70 -0.77 6.75 4.15
C VAL A 70 -1.68 7.77 3.49
N PHE A 71 -2.79 8.12 4.14
CA PHE A 71 -3.73 9.13 3.63
C PHE A 71 -3.03 10.46 3.39
N THR A 72 -2.21 10.92 4.35
CA THR A 72 -1.48 12.18 4.26
C THR A 72 -0.44 12.15 3.13
N LEU A 73 0.34 11.06 3.02
CA LEU A 73 1.34 10.91 1.95
C LEU A 73 0.68 10.91 0.57
N TYR A 74 -0.42 10.17 0.39
CA TYR A 74 -1.17 10.17 -0.85
C TYR A 74 -1.79 11.53 -1.17
N PHE A 75 -2.36 12.19 -0.16
CA PHE A 75 -2.96 13.51 -0.32
C PHE A 75 -1.92 14.54 -0.78
N ILE A 76 -0.74 14.58 -0.15
CA ILE A 76 0.37 15.45 -0.56
C ILE A 76 0.80 15.15 -2.01
N LYS A 77 0.91 13.86 -2.37
CA LYS A 77 1.28 13.43 -3.72
C LYS A 77 0.26 13.88 -4.76
N SER A 78 -1.04 13.69 -4.50
CA SER A 78 -2.12 14.17 -5.39
C SER A 78 -2.14 15.69 -5.53
N PHE A 79 -1.93 16.44 -4.44
CA PHE A 79 -1.83 17.90 -4.52
C PHE A 79 -0.64 18.36 -5.38
N LYS A 80 0.48 17.64 -5.30
CA LYS A 80 1.67 17.92 -6.12
C LYS A 80 1.40 17.65 -7.61
N GLU A 81 0.76 16.53 -7.94
CA GLU A 81 0.37 16.20 -9.31
C GLU A 81 -0.63 17.22 -9.88
N VAL A 82 -1.65 17.63 -9.11
CA VAL A 82 -2.60 18.67 -9.52
C VAL A 82 -1.91 20.02 -9.77
N LYS A 83 -0.89 20.35 -8.97
CA LYS A 83 -0.11 21.58 -9.13
C LYS A 83 0.78 21.54 -10.37
N GLU A 84 1.34 20.37 -10.72
CA GLU A 84 2.15 20.19 -11.93
C GLU A 84 1.28 20.22 -13.21
N ILE A 85 0.03 19.73 -13.17
CA ILE A 85 -0.90 19.79 -14.31
C ILE A 85 -1.40 21.22 -14.59
N LYS A 86 -1.46 22.08 -13.57
CA LYS A 86 -1.88 23.49 -13.70
C LYS A 86 -0.78 24.44 -14.16
N LYS A 87 0.46 23.97 -14.32
CA LYS A 87 1.62 24.78 -14.70
C LYS A 87 1.98 24.56 -16.16
#